data_AF-A0A1B9AES5-F1
#
_entry.id   AF-A0A1B9AES5-F1
#
_cell.length_a   1.000
_cell.length_b   1.000
_cell.length_c   1.000
_cell.angle_alpha   90.00
_cell.angle_beta   90.00
_cell.angle_gamma   90.00
#
_symmetry.space_group_name_H-M   'P 1'
#
loop_
_entity.id
_entity.type
_entity.pdbx_description
1 polymer ?
#
loop_
_entity_poly.entity_id
_entity_poly.type
_entity_poly.pdbx_seq_one_letter_code
_entity_poly.pdbx_strand_id
1 'polypeptide(L)'
;MLKKICFPLLFIVLLASGCNSGPEYTVTLMQPLYASNEEVPFTIRVTENDKPAKGLDIVAETDMVQMAHGASQTRFKEEKDGVYSGTVKIPMTGKYKIEMTIKNGNKETKKEMEYTVKPAQ
;
A
#
# COMPACT_ATOMS: atom_id res chain seq x y z
N MET A 1 -47.77 -27.60 27.22
CA MET A 1 -46.45 -27.40 27.85
C MET A 1 -45.65 -26.45 26.98
N LEU A 2 -45.25 -25.32 27.55
CA LEU A 2 -44.59 -24.18 26.92
C LEU A 2 -43.08 -24.42 26.81
N LYS A 3 -42.46 -24.26 25.62
CA LYS A 3 -41.00 -24.02 25.34
C LYS A 3 -40.62 -24.51 23.92
N LYS A 4 -39.85 -23.84 23.06
CA LYS A 4 -39.12 -22.56 23.07
C LYS A 4 -39.13 -22.04 21.62
N ILE A 5 -39.36 -20.74 21.47
CA ILE A 5 -39.12 -19.98 20.24
C ILE A 5 -37.63 -20.06 19.92
N CYS A 6 -37.29 -20.63 18.76
CA CYS A 6 -35.93 -20.59 18.21
C CYS A 6 -35.86 -19.35 17.32
N PHE A 7 -35.34 -18.27 17.90
CA PHE A 7 -35.15 -16.97 17.26
C PHE A 7 -34.06 -17.10 16.19
N PRO A 8 -34.30 -16.83 14.90
CA PRO A 8 -33.24 -16.87 13.91
C PRO A 8 -32.31 -15.67 14.15
N LEU A 9 -31.06 -15.98 14.48
CA LEU A 9 -29.98 -15.03 14.64
C LEU A 9 -29.75 -14.31 13.31
N LEU A 10 -30.20 -13.05 13.24
CA LEU A 10 -29.98 -12.12 12.14
C LEU A 10 -28.47 -11.84 12.01
N PHE A 11 -27.82 -12.51 11.07
CA PHE A 11 -26.45 -12.24 10.65
C PHE A 11 -26.44 -10.93 9.84
N ILE A 12 -26.35 -9.80 10.54
CA ILE A 12 -26.05 -8.51 9.90
C ILE A 12 -24.55 -8.50 9.59
N VAL A 13 -24.19 -8.89 8.38
CA VAL A 13 -22.87 -8.63 7.81
C VAL A 13 -22.86 -7.17 7.38
N LEU A 14 -22.46 -6.27 8.28
CA LEU A 14 -22.09 -4.91 7.94
C LEU A 14 -20.78 -4.95 7.16
N LEU A 15 -20.87 -5.02 5.83
CA LEU A 15 -19.76 -4.64 4.96
C LEU A 15 -19.59 -3.12 5.06
N ALA A 16 -18.85 -2.69 6.07
CA ALA A 16 -18.30 -1.34 6.14
C ALA A 16 -17.16 -1.23 5.11
N SER A 17 -17.52 -1.25 3.81
CA SER A 17 -16.63 -0.78 2.76
C SER A 17 -16.49 0.72 2.98
N GLY A 18 -15.36 1.12 3.57
CA GLY A 18 -15.05 2.50 3.87
C GLY A 18 -15.36 3.40 2.67
N CYS A 19 -16.04 4.51 2.95
CA CYS A 19 -16.31 5.56 1.99
C CYS A 19 -14.98 6.18 1.53
N ASN A 20 -14.31 5.55 0.57
CA ASN A 20 -13.19 6.13 -0.14
C ASN A 20 -13.75 6.64 -1.48
N SER A 21 -13.98 7.95 -1.58
CA SER A 21 -14.51 8.60 -2.78
C SER A 21 -13.45 8.79 -3.89
N GLY A 22 -12.22 8.36 -3.64
CA GLY A 22 -11.13 8.36 -4.60
C GLY A 22 -11.12 7.14 -5.53
N PRO A 23 -10.36 7.16 -6.64
CA PRO A 23 -10.20 6.03 -7.54
C PRO A 23 -9.63 4.80 -6.82
N GLU A 24 -10.08 3.61 -7.22
CA GLU A 24 -9.59 2.36 -6.67
C GLU A 24 -8.36 1.88 -7.45
N TYR A 25 -7.19 2.10 -6.87
CA TYR A 25 -5.92 1.64 -7.44
C TYR A 25 -5.47 0.30 -6.83
N THR A 26 -4.94 -0.56 -7.69
CA THR A 26 -4.14 -1.73 -7.30
C THR A 26 -2.68 -1.37 -7.44
N VAL A 27 -1.89 -1.60 -6.39
CA VAL A 27 -0.44 -1.35 -6.37
C VAL A 27 0.30 -2.66 -6.17
N THR A 28 1.36 -2.89 -6.96
CA THR A 28 2.18 -4.11 -6.88
C THR A 28 3.65 -3.75 -6.91
N LEU A 29 4.45 -4.26 -5.98
CA LEU A 29 5.90 -4.15 -6.05
C LEU A 29 6.42 -4.99 -7.22
N MET A 30 7.24 -4.37 -8.07
CA MET A 30 7.84 -5.06 -9.21
C MET A 30 9.14 -5.78 -8.85
N GLN A 31 9.78 -5.36 -7.77
CA GLN A 31 11.05 -5.90 -7.29
C GLN A 31 10.98 -6.07 -5.77
N PRO A 32 11.62 -7.10 -5.22
CA PRO A 32 11.73 -7.24 -3.77
C PRO A 32 12.59 -6.10 -3.19
N LEU A 33 12.20 -5.64 -2.00
CA LEU A 33 12.99 -4.69 -1.23
C LEU A 33 13.94 -5.43 -0.30
N TYR A 34 15.19 -4.98 -0.27
CA TYR A 34 16.26 -5.56 0.54
C TYR A 34 16.80 -4.54 1.53
N ALA A 35 17.29 -5.04 2.66
CA ALA A 35 17.96 -4.21 3.63
C ALA A 35 19.32 -3.74 3.06
N SER A 36 19.54 -2.42 3.06
CA SER A 36 20.79 -1.76 2.65
C SER A 36 20.97 -0.45 3.39
N ASN A 37 22.23 -0.09 3.67
CA ASN A 37 22.58 1.23 4.20
C ASN A 37 22.57 2.32 3.11
N GLU A 38 22.47 1.92 1.85
CA GLU A 38 22.33 2.77 0.68
C GLU A 38 20.87 2.83 0.22
N GLU A 39 20.57 3.80 -0.64
CA GLU A 39 19.28 3.87 -1.31
C GLU A 39 19.16 2.73 -2.32
N VAL A 40 18.04 2.00 -2.27
CA VAL A 40 17.73 0.91 -3.20
C VAL A 40 16.54 1.27 -4.10
N PRO A 41 16.46 0.70 -5.32
CA PRO A 41 15.33 0.91 -6.21
C PRO A 41 14.02 0.46 -5.58
N PHE A 42 13.00 1.32 -5.64
CA PHE A 42 11.63 1.02 -5.26
C PHE A 42 10.73 1.25 -6.47
N THR A 43 10.38 0.15 -7.14
CA THR A 43 9.55 0.18 -8.35
C THR A 43 8.20 -0.47 -8.08
N ILE A 44 7.12 0.26 -8.40
CA ILE A 44 5.74 -0.20 -8.27
C ILE A 44 5.03 -0.15 -9.63
N ARG A 45 4.07 -1.05 -9.80
CA ARG A 45 3.07 -1.00 -10.87
C ARG A 45 1.75 -0.57 -10.27
N VAL A 46 1.07 0.37 -10.92
CA VAL A 46 -0.24 0.88 -10.51
C VAL A 46 -1.25 0.68 -11.64
N THR A 47 -2.38 0.07 -11.30
CA THR A 47 -3.49 -0.15 -12.23
C THR A 47 -4.80 0.35 -11.66
N GLU A 48 -5.68 0.84 -12.52
CA GLU A 48 -7.07 1.18 -12.24
C GLU A 48 -7.95 0.34 -13.19
N ASN A 49 -8.85 -0.48 -12.64
CA ASN A 49 -9.67 -1.42 -13.43
C ASN A 49 -8.83 -2.27 -14.42
N ASP A 50 -7.75 -2.86 -13.91
CA ASP A 50 -6.77 -3.68 -14.65
C ASP A 50 -6.01 -2.98 -15.80
N LYS A 51 -6.17 -1.66 -15.95
CA LYS A 51 -5.43 -0.86 -16.93
C LYS A 51 -4.31 -0.07 -16.25
N PRO A 52 -3.16 0.16 -16.92
CA PRO A 52 -2.10 0.99 -16.37
C PRO A 52 -2.60 2.40 -16.05
N ALA A 53 -2.45 2.82 -14.79
CA ALA A 53 -2.86 4.15 -14.34
C ALA A 53 -1.71 5.15 -14.52
N LYS A 54 -1.95 6.25 -15.22
CA LYS A 54 -0.91 7.20 -15.66
C LYS A 54 -1.09 8.57 -15.01
N GLY A 55 -0.03 9.38 -15.02
CA GLY A 55 -0.07 10.77 -14.58
C GLY A 55 -0.37 10.94 -13.09
N LEU A 56 -0.03 9.93 -12.27
CA LEU A 56 -0.26 9.96 -10.83
C LEU A 56 0.90 10.66 -10.11
N ASP A 57 0.59 11.48 -9.12
CA ASP A 57 1.56 11.93 -8.11
C ASP A 57 1.50 10.98 -6.93
N ILE A 58 2.58 10.22 -6.73
CA ILE A 58 2.65 9.15 -5.74
C ILE A 58 3.79 9.44 -4.76
N VAL A 59 3.43 9.48 -3.47
CA VAL A 59 4.38 9.55 -2.37
C VAL A 59 4.11 8.38 -1.43
N ALA A 60 5.16 7.65 -1.04
CA ALA A 60 5.08 6.63 0.01
C ALA A 60 5.87 7.04 1.25
N GLU A 61 5.32 6.75 2.41
CA GLU A 61 6.02 6.71 3.69
C GLU A 61 6.24 5.23 4.06
N THR A 62 7.48 4.86 4.31
CA THR A 62 7.87 3.49 4.67
C THR A 62 8.41 3.49 6.10
N ASP A 63 7.73 2.82 7.01
CA ASP A 63 8.09 2.75 8.43
C ASP A 63 8.13 1.30 8.92
N MET A 64 8.97 1.01 9.91
CA MET A 64 9.10 -0.33 10.47
C MET A 64 8.00 -0.58 11.52
N VAL A 65 7.24 -1.66 11.36
CA VAL A 65 6.00 -1.89 12.15
C VAL A 65 6.27 -1.97 13.66
N GLN A 66 7.40 -2.55 14.07
CA GLN A 66 7.70 -2.83 15.48
C GLN A 66 8.70 -1.86 16.14
N MET A 67 9.39 -1.03 15.36
CA MET A 67 10.47 -0.19 15.87
C MET A 67 10.40 1.18 15.22
N ALA A 68 10.17 2.23 16.03
CA ALA A 68 10.17 3.60 15.54
C ALA A 68 11.60 4.06 15.22
N HIS A 69 12.03 3.83 13.99
CA HIS A 69 13.31 4.32 13.45
C HIS A 69 13.15 5.56 12.55
N GLY A 70 11.91 6.05 12.40
CA GLY A 70 11.55 7.13 11.50
C GLY A 70 11.12 6.61 10.13
N ALA A 71 10.12 7.27 9.55
CA ALA A 71 9.62 6.92 8.22
C ALA A 71 10.59 7.41 7.13
N SER A 72 10.84 6.57 6.13
CA SER A 72 11.50 6.96 4.89
C SER A 72 10.45 7.39 3.86
N GLN A 73 10.61 8.57 3.27
CA GLN A 73 9.70 9.07 2.24
C GLN A 73 10.27 8.79 0.84
N THR A 74 9.46 8.21 -0.04
CA THR A 74 9.77 7.99 -1.46
C THR A 74 8.78 8.74 -2.31
N ARG A 75 9.27 9.66 -3.16
CA ARG A 75 8.48 10.26 -4.24
C ARG A 75 8.73 9.47 -5.51
N PHE A 76 7.67 8.93 -6.10
CA PHE A 76 7.82 8.16 -7.32
C PHE A 76 7.70 9.05 -8.55
N LYS A 77 8.43 8.66 -9.60
CA LYS A 77 8.34 9.21 -10.94
C LYS A 77 7.77 8.16 -11.87
N GLU A 78 6.86 8.56 -12.76
CA GLU A 78 6.37 7.68 -13.81
C GLU A 78 7.47 7.45 -14.85
N GLU A 79 7.85 6.18 -15.05
CA GLU A 79 8.89 5.78 -16.01
C GLU A 79 8.28 5.30 -17.33
N LYS A 80 7.13 4.64 -17.25
CA LYS A 80 6.31 4.18 -18.38
C LYS A 80 4.90 3.91 -17.88
N ASP A 81 3.98 3.66 -18.81
CA ASP A 81 2.57 3.38 -18.53
C ASP A 81 2.32 2.52 -17.28
N GLY A 82 1.87 3.17 -16.20
CA GLY A 82 1.52 2.52 -14.93
C GLY A 82 2.69 1.97 -14.13
N VAL A 83 3.94 2.31 -14.46
CA VAL A 83 5.14 1.92 -13.72
C VAL A 83 5.81 3.16 -13.17
N TYR A 84 6.00 3.15 -11.86
CA TYR A 84 6.53 4.27 -11.09
C TYR A 84 7.73 3.80 -10.30
N SER A 85 8.81 4.60 -10.34
CA SER A 85 10.06 4.28 -9.67
C SER A 85 10.52 5.43 -8.79
N GLY A 86 11.11 5.08 -7.66
CA GLY A 86 11.83 5.97 -6.78
C GLY A 86 12.94 5.20 -6.08
N THR A 87 13.51 5.81 -5.05
CA THR A 87 14.49 5.18 -4.18
C THR A 87 14.04 5.23 -2.73
N VAL A 88 14.46 4.25 -1.95
CA VAL A 88 14.17 4.17 -0.52
C VAL A 88 15.39 3.61 0.21
N LYS A 89 15.65 4.11 1.41
CA LYS A 89 16.69 3.57 2.29
C LYS A 89 16.03 2.67 3.34
N ILE A 90 16.43 1.40 3.36
CA ILE A 90 15.88 0.41 4.28
C ILE A 90 17.05 -0.21 5.05
N PRO A 91 17.46 0.35 6.20
CA PRO A 91 18.71 -0.02 6.85
C PRO A 91 18.69 -1.42 7.47
N MET A 92 17.50 -2.02 7.65
CA MET A 92 17.33 -3.25 8.44
C MET A 92 16.31 -4.19 7.82
N THR A 93 16.44 -5.47 8.14
CA THR A 93 15.45 -6.50 7.79
C THR A 93 14.28 -6.46 8.76
N GLY A 94 13.08 -6.79 8.30
CA GLY A 94 11.91 -6.86 9.18
C GLY A 94 10.61 -6.56 8.47
N LYS A 95 9.55 -6.36 9.24
CA LYS A 95 8.24 -5.95 8.73
C LYS A 95 8.16 -4.43 8.63
N TYR A 96 7.79 -3.96 7.45
CA TYR A 96 7.59 -2.56 7.15
C TYR A 96 6.14 -2.33 6.72
N LYS A 97 5.62 -1.17 7.09
CA LYS A 97 4.36 -0.60 6.65
C LYS A 97 4.69 0.46 5.59
N ILE A 98 4.04 0.37 4.44
CA ILE A 98 4.21 1.29 3.33
C ILE A 98 2.86 1.98 3.12
N GLU A 99 2.81 3.27 3.45
CA GLU A 99 1.64 4.13 3.31
C GLU A 99 1.82 5.03 2.08
N MET A 100 1.03 4.77 1.05
CA MET A 100 1.05 5.50 -0.22
C MET A 100 -0.10 6.50 -0.28
N THR A 101 0.23 7.74 -0.61
CA THR A 101 -0.72 8.76 -1.05
C THR A 101 -0.64 8.87 -2.56
N ILE A 102 -1.74 8.56 -3.24
CA ILE A 102 -1.85 8.56 -4.70
C ILE A 102 -2.80 9.68 -5.11
N LYS A 103 -2.30 10.65 -5.87
CA LYS A 103 -3.08 11.79 -6.37
C LYS A 103 -3.24 11.75 -7.88
N ASN A 104 -4.46 12.06 -8.33
CA ASN A 104 -4.78 12.30 -9.74
C ASN A 104 -5.60 13.59 -9.82
N GLY A 105 -4.91 14.71 -10.08
CA GLY A 105 -5.49 16.05 -9.95
C GLY A 105 -5.99 16.30 -8.52
N ASN A 106 -7.29 16.58 -8.37
CA ASN A 106 -7.91 16.86 -7.06
C ASN A 106 -8.39 15.61 -6.31
N LYS A 107 -8.24 14.41 -6.90
CA LYS A 107 -8.61 13.16 -6.25
C LYS A 107 -7.40 12.58 -5.53
N GLU A 108 -7.60 12.17 -4.29
CA GLU A 108 -6.59 11.50 -3.46
C GLU A 108 -7.11 10.13 -3.04
N THR A 109 -6.25 9.12 -3.12
CA THR A 109 -6.48 7.77 -2.59
C THR A 109 -5.30 7.40 -1.72
N LYS A 110 -5.56 6.90 -0.51
CA LYS A 110 -4.54 6.33 0.36
C LYS A 110 -4.53 4.81 0.23
N LYS A 111 -3.34 4.21 0.20
CA LYS A 111 -3.14 2.76 0.18
C LYS A 111 -2.09 2.39 1.23
N GLU A 112 -2.35 1.33 1.97
CA GLU A 112 -1.40 0.79 2.92
C GLU A 112 -1.07 -0.65 2.53
N MET A 113 0.18 -1.05 2.68
CA MET A 113 0.58 -2.45 2.59
C MET A 113 1.68 -2.79 3.58
N GLU A 114 1.67 -4.02 4.08
CA GLU A 114 2.77 -4.59 4.84
C GLU A 114 3.71 -5.37 3.93
N TYR A 115 5.02 -5.20 4.14
CA TYR A 115 6.07 -5.90 3.40
C TYR A 115 7.16 -6.41 4.33
N THR A 116 7.65 -7.62 4.10
CA THR A 116 8.77 -8.19 4.87
C THR A 116 10.06 -8.08 4.08
N VAL A 117 10.95 -7.20 4.54
CA VAL A 117 12.27 -6.95 3.97
C VAL A 117 13.24 -8.05 4.40
N LYS A 118 13.98 -8.59 3.42
CA LYS A 118 14.99 -9.64 3.59
C LYS A 118 16.41 -9.07 3.48
N PRO A 119 17.43 -9.77 3.98
CA PRO A 119 18.82 -9.35 3.76
C PRO A 119 19.12 -9.32 2.26
N ALA A 120 19.95 -8.37 1.83
CA ALA A 120 20.54 -8.40 0.49
C ALA A 120 21.28 -9.74 0.29
N GLN A 121 21.12 -10.34 -0.88
CA GLN A 121 21.78 -11.60 -1.24
C GLN A 121 23.24 -11.38 -1.61
#